data_AF-A0A6I7NE91-F1
#
_entry.id   AF-A0A6I7NE91-F1
#
_cell.length_a   1.000
_cell.length_b   1.000
_cell.length_c   1.000
_cell.angle_alpha   90.00
_cell.angle_beta   90.00
_cell.angle_gamma   90.00
#
_symmetry.space_group_name_H-M   'P 1'
#
loop_
_entity.id
_entity.type
_entity.pdbx_description
1 polymer ?
#
loop_
_entity_poly.entity_id
_entity_poly.type
_entity_poly.pdbx_seq_one_letter_code
_entity_poly.pdbx_strand_id
1 'polypeptide(L)'
;MSERFTVSVEPGLAQEFDDFMKRKGYSNRSEAVRDLIRGALATERLDPDQDGACVGVLSYMYDHHERELSKRLTQAHHAHYNLTVTTLHMHLDHDLCVESVLLRGRASDVQAFAESVVARPGIRHGRLHRIPLEHAPEERPAAGPHHGHGHEHDR
;
A
#
# COMPACT_ATOMS: atom_id res chain seq x y z
N MET A 1 -1.91 26.57 6.30
CA MET A 1 -2.45 27.29 7.47
C MET A 1 -2.98 26.26 8.47
N SER A 2 -2.84 26.51 9.77
CA SER A 2 -3.44 25.66 10.81
C SER A 2 -4.62 26.38 11.46
N GLU A 3 -5.76 25.70 11.58
CA GLU A 3 -6.94 26.20 12.28
C GLU A 3 -6.98 25.65 13.72
N ARG A 4 -7.44 26.46 14.68
CA ARG A 4 -7.53 26.08 16.09
C ARG A 4 -8.99 25.87 16.47
N PHE A 5 -9.30 24.68 16.96
CA PHE A 5 -10.60 24.35 17.54
C PHE A 5 -10.42 23.74 18.94
N THR A 6 -11.43 23.88 19.79
CA THR A 6 -11.43 23.40 21.18
C THR A 6 -12.39 22.23 21.30
N VAL A 7 -11.95 21.14 21.91
CA VAL A 7 -12.75 19.93 22.12
C VAL A 7 -12.90 19.69 23.62
N SER A 8 -14.12 19.41 24.07
CA SER A 8 -14.39 18.96 25.43
C SER A 8 -14.44 17.43 25.43
N VAL A 9 -13.75 16.81 26.38
CA VAL A 9 -13.69 15.35 26.54
C VAL A 9 -13.84 15.01 28.02
N GLU A 10 -14.34 13.80 28.31
CA GLU A 10 -14.46 13.31 29.68
C GLU A 10 -13.07 13.21 30.35
N PRO A 11 -12.93 13.52 31.65
CA PRO A 11 -11.64 13.46 32.35
C PRO A 11 -10.92 12.11 32.23
N GLY A 12 -11.65 10.99 32.29
CA GLY A 12 -11.07 9.65 32.13
C GLY A 12 -10.42 9.46 30.76
N LEU A 13 -11.15 9.81 29.70
CA LEU A 13 -10.66 9.73 28.32
C LEU A 13 -9.45 10.67 28.07
N ALA A 14 -9.46 11.85 28.69
CA ALA A 14 -8.31 12.76 28.62
C ALA A 14 -7.04 12.14 29.21
N GLN A 15 -7.18 11.41 30.33
CA GLN A 15 -6.08 10.72 30.97
C GLN A 15 -5.56 9.55 30.12
N GLU A 16 -6.46 8.74 29.57
CA GLU A 16 -6.11 7.66 28.64
C GLU A 16 -5.35 8.18 27.41
N PHE A 17 -5.78 9.33 26.88
CA PHE A 17 -5.12 9.98 25.77
C PHE A 17 -3.71 10.46 26.12
N ASP A 18 -3.51 11.08 27.28
CA ASP A 18 -2.16 11.49 27.73
C ASP A 18 -1.22 10.30 27.88
N ASP A 19 -1.71 9.18 28.40
CA ASP A 19 -0.89 7.97 28.54
C ASP A 19 -0.61 7.32 27.18
N PHE A 20 -1.56 7.36 26.25
CA PHE A 20 -1.32 7.01 24.84
C PHE A 20 -0.22 7.87 24.24
N MET A 21 -0.24 9.19 24.46
CA MET A 21 0.80 10.10 23.95
C MET A 21 2.19 9.74 24.46
N LYS A 22 2.33 9.49 25.77
CA LYS A 22 3.61 9.10 26.39
C LYS A 22 4.15 7.82 25.77
N ARG A 23 3.31 6.80 25.60
CA ARG A 23 3.70 5.51 24.99
C ARG A 23 4.15 5.66 23.53
N LYS A 24 3.57 6.61 22.80
CA LYS A 24 3.88 6.86 21.38
C LYS A 24 4.96 7.93 21.17
N GLY A 25 5.43 8.59 22.23
CA GLY A 25 6.50 9.59 22.16
C GLY A 25 6.07 10.93 21.57
N TYR A 26 4.80 11.28 21.64
CA TYR A 26 4.30 12.55 21.10
C TYR A 26 4.78 13.76 21.92
N SER A 27 5.15 14.83 21.22
CA SER A 27 5.65 16.06 21.84
C SER A 27 4.54 16.96 22.39
N ASN A 28 3.36 16.92 21.78
CA ASN A 28 2.21 17.74 22.18
C ASN A 28 0.86 17.11 21.76
N ARG A 29 -0.21 17.48 22.48
CA ARG A 29 -1.58 16.99 22.22
C ARG A 29 -2.07 17.31 20.80
N SER A 30 -1.75 18.49 20.26
CA SER A 30 -2.20 18.89 18.93
C SER A 30 -1.60 18.02 17.82
N GLU A 31 -0.39 17.51 18.01
CA GLU A 31 0.26 16.57 17.10
C GLU A 31 -0.42 15.20 17.14
N ALA A 32 -0.61 14.65 18.34
CA ALA A 32 -1.31 13.38 18.53
C ALA A 32 -2.76 13.43 18.00
N VAL A 33 -3.50 14.51 18.27
CA VAL A 33 -4.86 14.71 17.74
C VAL A 33 -4.85 14.80 16.22
N ARG A 34 -3.90 15.51 15.62
CA ARG A 34 -3.81 15.63 14.16
C ARG A 34 -3.55 14.29 13.48
N ASP A 35 -2.67 13.47 14.05
CA ASP A 35 -2.39 12.14 13.52
C ASP A 35 -3.58 11.20 13.67
N LEU A 36 -4.30 11.26 14.80
CA LEU A 36 -5.54 10.53 14.99
C LEU A 36 -6.61 10.93 13.98
N ILE A 37 -6.81 12.25 13.75
CA ILE A 37 -7.77 12.76 12.78
C ILE A 37 -7.38 12.31 11.36
N ARG A 38 -6.10 12.45 10.97
CA ARG A 38 -5.64 11.97 9.67
C ARG A 38 -5.84 10.48 9.51
N GLY A 39 -5.53 9.68 10.54
CA GLY A 39 -5.71 8.23 10.52
C GLY A 39 -7.18 7.83 10.40
N ALA A 40 -8.07 8.51 11.14
CA ALA A 40 -9.51 8.28 11.07
C ALA A 40 -10.07 8.65 9.68
N LEU A 41 -9.74 9.84 9.17
CA LEU A 41 -10.17 10.29 7.84
C LEU A 41 -9.56 9.44 6.71
N ALA A 42 -8.33 8.98 6.85
CA ALA A 42 -7.74 8.04 5.91
C ALA A 42 -8.50 6.71 5.93
N THR A 43 -8.87 6.20 7.11
CA THR A 43 -9.68 4.98 7.25
C THR A 43 -11.07 5.14 6.64
N GLU A 44 -11.69 6.32 6.76
CA GLU A 44 -12.98 6.65 6.14
C GLU A 44 -12.85 6.84 4.61
N ARG A 45 -11.75 7.40 4.11
CA ARG A 45 -11.46 7.45 2.66
C ARG A 45 -11.10 6.08 2.08
N LEU A 46 -10.80 5.11 2.94
CA LEU A 46 -10.61 3.71 2.59
C LEU A 46 -11.93 2.93 2.60
N ASP A 47 -13.06 3.59 2.82
CA ASP A 47 -14.38 3.01 2.62
C ASP A 47 -14.43 2.45 1.19
N PRO A 48 -14.74 1.15 1.02
CA PRO A 48 -14.78 0.47 -0.29
C PRO A 48 -15.60 1.17 -1.37
N ASP A 49 -16.48 2.12 -1.01
CA ASP A 49 -17.30 2.89 -1.95
C ASP A 49 -16.55 4.07 -2.63
N GLN A 50 -15.33 4.42 -2.21
CA GLN A 50 -14.52 5.46 -2.88
C GLN A 50 -13.50 4.84 -3.86
N ASP A 51 -13.92 4.61 -5.10
CA ASP A 51 -13.12 4.01 -6.19
C ASP A 51 -12.12 5.00 -6.85
N GLY A 52 -11.39 5.76 -6.03
CA GLY A 52 -10.39 6.72 -6.48
C GLY A 52 -9.01 6.10 -6.75
N ALA A 53 -8.07 6.90 -7.26
CA ALA A 53 -6.66 6.51 -7.38
C ALA A 53 -6.03 6.32 -5.99
N CYS A 54 -5.22 5.28 -5.82
CA CYS A 54 -4.52 5.00 -4.56
C CYS A 54 -3.14 4.39 -4.78
N VAL A 55 -2.34 4.40 -3.72
CA VAL A 55 -1.15 3.55 -3.56
C VAL A 55 -1.49 2.48 -2.53
N GLY A 56 -1.03 1.25 -2.76
CA GLY A 56 -1.14 0.13 -1.83
C GLY A 56 0.22 -0.36 -1.38
N VAL A 57 0.30 -0.83 -0.15
CA VAL A 57 1.39 -1.66 0.36
C VAL A 57 0.77 -2.97 0.81
N LEU A 58 0.97 -4.01 0.01
CA LEU A 58 0.56 -5.37 0.35
C LEU A 58 1.76 -6.08 0.97
N SER A 59 1.63 -6.51 2.23
CA SER A 59 2.62 -7.36 2.87
C SER A 59 2.04 -8.74 3.14
N TYR A 60 2.84 -9.78 2.91
CA TYR A 60 2.48 -11.16 3.25
C TYR A 60 3.72 -12.00 3.53
N MET A 61 3.49 -13.11 4.21
CA MET A 61 4.49 -14.13 4.48
C MET A 61 4.12 -15.42 3.76
N TYR A 62 5.10 -16.20 3.35
CA TYR A 62 4.83 -17.55 2.85
C TYR A 62 6.03 -18.47 3.05
N ASP A 63 5.76 -19.77 3.04
CA ASP A 63 6.78 -20.80 3.05
C ASP A 63 7.28 -21.04 1.62
N HIS A 64 8.58 -20.81 1.36
CA HIS A 64 9.13 -20.95 0.02
C HIS A 64 9.42 -22.40 -0.38
N HIS A 65 9.34 -23.36 0.55
CA HIS A 65 9.32 -24.79 0.23
C HIS A 65 7.96 -25.23 -0.33
N GLU A 66 6.91 -24.40 -0.19
CA GLU A 66 5.61 -24.72 -0.73
C GLU A 66 5.64 -24.71 -2.27
N ARG A 67 5.48 -25.90 -2.86
CA ARG A 67 5.68 -26.12 -4.29
C ARG A 67 4.83 -25.17 -5.14
N GLU A 68 5.46 -24.63 -6.18
CA GLU A 68 4.87 -23.70 -7.14
C GLU A 68 4.33 -22.39 -6.54
N LEU A 69 4.40 -22.12 -5.23
CA LEU A 69 3.86 -20.88 -4.66
C LEU A 69 4.63 -19.65 -5.15
N SER A 70 5.95 -19.66 -5.05
CA SER A 70 6.80 -18.56 -5.54
C SER A 70 6.56 -18.28 -7.03
N LYS A 71 6.45 -19.34 -7.84
CA LYS A 71 6.16 -19.21 -9.29
C LYS A 71 4.78 -18.65 -9.56
N ARG A 72 3.75 -19.11 -8.84
CA ARG A 72 2.38 -18.57 -8.93
C ARG A 72 2.34 -17.10 -8.52
N LEU A 73 3.09 -16.71 -7.49
CA LEU A 73 3.22 -15.31 -7.05
C LEU A 73 3.89 -14.46 -8.13
N THR A 74 5.02 -14.91 -8.68
CA THR A 74 5.68 -14.25 -9.81
C THR A 74 4.72 -14.07 -10.99
N GLN A 75 3.95 -15.10 -11.35
CA GLN A 75 2.95 -15.01 -12.42
C GLN A 75 1.83 -14.00 -12.12
N ALA A 76 1.40 -13.88 -10.87
CA ALA A 76 0.40 -12.90 -10.45
C ALA A 76 0.88 -11.47 -10.65
N HIS A 77 2.10 -11.20 -10.16
CA HIS A 77 2.77 -9.91 -10.29
C HIS A 77 2.98 -9.55 -11.76
N HIS A 78 3.40 -10.52 -12.58
CA HIS A 78 3.52 -10.34 -14.03
C HIS A 78 2.17 -10.05 -14.71
N ALA A 79 1.10 -10.75 -14.34
CA ALA A 79 -0.23 -10.51 -14.90
C ALA A 79 -0.80 -9.13 -14.53
N HIS A 80 -0.35 -8.55 -13.41
CA HIS A 80 -0.77 -7.23 -12.91
C HIS A 80 0.41 -6.26 -12.83
N TYR A 81 1.29 -6.30 -13.84
CA TYR A 81 2.47 -5.43 -13.91
C TYR A 81 2.12 -3.93 -13.95
N ASN A 82 0.90 -3.61 -14.40
CA ASN A 82 0.38 -2.25 -14.45
C ASN A 82 0.03 -1.72 -13.04
N LEU A 83 -0.31 -2.61 -12.11
CA LEU A 83 -0.59 -2.26 -10.70
C LEU A 83 0.67 -2.34 -9.84
N THR A 84 1.57 -3.28 -10.13
CA THR A 84 2.75 -3.56 -9.31
C THR A 84 3.90 -2.60 -9.65
N VAL A 85 4.24 -1.72 -8.71
CA VAL A 85 5.35 -0.76 -8.86
C VAL A 85 6.68 -1.45 -8.52
N THR A 86 6.73 -2.17 -7.41
CA THR A 86 7.90 -2.93 -6.99
C THR A 86 7.51 -4.01 -5.98
N THR A 87 8.31 -5.08 -5.93
CA THR A 87 8.21 -6.13 -4.91
C THR A 87 9.54 -6.23 -4.19
N LEU A 88 9.51 -6.10 -2.87
CA LEU A 88 10.64 -6.35 -1.98
C LEU A 88 10.46 -7.74 -1.38
N HIS A 89 11.48 -8.59 -1.51
CA HIS A 89 11.48 -9.93 -0.96
C HIS A 89 12.59 -10.05 0.10
N MET A 90 12.26 -10.64 1.24
CA MET A 90 13.19 -10.90 2.33
C MET A 90 13.05 -12.35 2.78
N HIS A 91 14.16 -13.09 2.83
CA HIS A 91 14.23 -14.35 3.56
C HIS A 91 14.21 -14.05 5.06
N LEU A 92 13.18 -14.50 5.77
CA LEU A 92 13.04 -14.31 7.21
C LEU A 92 13.82 -15.38 7.98
N ASP A 93 13.70 -16.63 7.54
CA ASP A 93 14.40 -17.79 8.07
C ASP A 93 14.58 -18.86 6.98
N HIS A 94 14.84 -20.12 7.39
CA HIS A 94 15.07 -21.22 6.46
C HIS A 94 13.83 -21.59 5.63
N ASP A 95 12.63 -21.31 6.12
CA ASP A 95 11.37 -21.73 5.48
C ASP A 95 10.57 -20.51 5.00
N LEU A 96 10.58 -19.41 5.76
CA LEU A 96 9.69 -18.27 5.54
C LEU A 96 10.34 -17.14 4.77
N CYS A 97 9.55 -16.62 3.84
CA CYS A 97 9.81 -15.37 3.13
C CYS A 97 8.75 -14.33 3.52
N VAL A 98 9.15 -13.06 3.50
CA VAL A 98 8.25 -11.91 3.58
C VAL A 98 8.36 -11.13 2.28
N GLU A 99 7.22 -10.82 1.68
CA GLU A 99 7.15 -9.90 0.55
C GLU A 99 6.37 -8.65 0.91
N SER A 100 6.87 -7.50 0.45
CA SER A 100 6.18 -6.22 0.48
C SER A 100 6.06 -5.70 -0.95
N VAL A 101 4.83 -5.54 -1.40
CA VAL A 101 4.48 -5.20 -2.78
C VAL A 101 3.88 -3.81 -2.78
N LEU A 102 4.56 -2.88 -3.44
CA LEU A 102 4.06 -1.52 -3.65
C LEU A 102 3.17 -1.54 -4.90
N LEU A 103 1.93 -1.11 -4.72
CA LEU A 103 0.88 -1.12 -5.73
C LEU A 103 0.45 0.31 -6.03
N ARG A 104 0.03 0.59 -7.27
CA ARG A 104 -0.56 1.87 -7.67
C ARG A 104 -1.64 1.64 -8.72
N GLY A 105 -2.83 2.17 -8.47
CA GLY A 105 -3.97 2.03 -9.38
C GLY A 105 -5.26 2.52 -8.76
N ARG A 106 -6.40 2.17 -9.36
CA ARG A 106 -7.71 2.41 -8.72
C ARG A 106 -7.85 1.56 -7.47
N ALA A 107 -8.56 2.08 -6.47
CA ALA A 107 -8.74 1.43 -5.18
C ALA A 107 -9.35 0.03 -5.31
N SER A 108 -10.33 -0.14 -6.20
CA SER A 108 -10.93 -1.44 -6.53
C SER A 108 -9.91 -2.43 -7.10
N ASP A 109 -9.14 -2.03 -8.10
CA ASP A 109 -8.15 -2.90 -8.76
C ASP A 109 -7.04 -3.32 -7.78
N VAL A 110 -6.55 -2.39 -6.95
CA VAL A 110 -5.53 -2.67 -5.92
C VAL A 110 -6.07 -3.63 -4.86
N GLN A 111 -7.33 -3.45 -4.43
CA GLN A 111 -7.99 -4.32 -3.47
C GLN A 111 -8.16 -5.73 -4.04
N ALA A 112 -8.73 -5.85 -5.23
CA ALA A 112 -8.98 -7.14 -5.88
C ALA A 112 -7.68 -7.91 -6.10
N PHE A 113 -6.61 -7.23 -6.54
CA PHE A 113 -5.30 -7.85 -6.67
C PHE A 113 -4.79 -8.38 -5.33
N ALA A 114 -4.82 -7.56 -4.28
CA ALA A 114 -4.34 -7.98 -2.97
C ALA A 114 -5.14 -9.16 -2.40
N GLU A 115 -6.46 -9.13 -2.48
CA GLU A 115 -7.33 -10.23 -2.07
C GLU A 115 -7.01 -11.52 -2.86
N SER A 116 -6.76 -11.41 -4.17
CA SER A 116 -6.37 -12.55 -5.01
C SER A 116 -5.02 -13.16 -4.63
N VAL A 117 -4.11 -12.36 -4.06
CA VAL A 117 -2.82 -12.83 -3.55
C VAL A 117 -3.01 -13.46 -2.18
N VAL A 118 -3.70 -12.79 -1.27
CA VAL A 118 -3.93 -13.26 0.11
C VAL A 118 -4.76 -14.54 0.16
N ALA A 119 -5.69 -14.74 -0.77
CA ALA A 119 -6.52 -15.95 -0.85
C ALA A 119 -5.76 -17.20 -1.33
N ARG A 120 -4.49 -17.09 -1.72
CA ARG A 120 -3.73 -18.24 -2.24
C ARG A 120 -3.31 -19.18 -1.11
N PRO A 121 -3.44 -20.50 -1.31
CA PRO A 121 -2.88 -21.48 -0.40
C PRO A 121 -1.38 -21.21 -0.17
N GLY A 122 -0.96 -21.29 1.09
CA GLY A 122 0.42 -21.07 1.52
C GLY A 122 0.76 -19.63 1.93
N ILE A 123 -0.12 -18.66 1.65
CA ILE A 123 0.02 -17.29 2.13
C ILE A 123 -0.41 -17.19 3.59
N ARG A 124 0.43 -16.53 4.40
CA ARG A 124 0.24 -16.27 5.82
C ARG A 124 0.28 -14.77 6.08
N HIS A 125 -0.54 -14.30 7.01
CA HIS A 125 -0.54 -12.92 7.50
C HIS A 125 -0.57 -11.83 6.40
N GLY A 126 -1.36 -12.05 5.36
CA GLY A 126 -1.54 -11.07 4.28
C GLY A 126 -2.30 -9.82 4.75
N ARG A 127 -1.75 -8.63 4.51
CA ARG A 127 -2.40 -7.36 4.84
C ARG A 127 -2.14 -6.31 3.75
N LEU A 128 -3.20 -5.67 3.30
CA LEU A 128 -3.13 -4.51 2.43
C LEU A 128 -3.32 -3.24 3.26
N HIS A 129 -2.42 -2.28 3.08
CA HIS A 129 -2.60 -0.90 3.50
C HIS A 129 -2.73 -0.03 2.24
N ARG A 130 -3.87 0.66 2.06
CA ARG A 130 -4.03 1.60 0.94
C ARG A 130 -3.93 3.03 1.44
N ILE A 131 -3.47 3.92 0.57
CA ILE A 131 -3.32 5.35 0.78
C ILE A 131 -4.01 6.03 -0.40
N PRO A 132 -5.18 6.68 -0.19
CA PRO A 132 -5.85 7.44 -1.24
C PRO A 132 -4.96 8.56 -1.77
N LEU A 133 -5.01 8.81 -3.08
CA LEU A 133 -4.34 9.95 -3.70
C LEU A 133 -5.38 11.05 -3.98
N GLU A 134 -5.10 12.28 -3.55
CA GLU A 134 -5.99 13.42 -3.79
C GLU A 134 -6.03 13.81 -5.28
N HIS A 135 -5.00 13.46 -6.04
CA HIS A 135 -4.91 13.61 -7.49
C HIS A 135 -4.24 12.36 -8.08
N ALA A 136 -4.81 11.79 -9.14
CA ALA A 136 -4.13 10.73 -9.88
C ALA A 136 -2.84 11.31 -10.49
N PRO A 137 -1.66 10.71 -10.26
CA PRO A 137 -0.45 11.13 -10.96
C PRO A 137 -0.70 10.94 -12.46
N GLU A 138 -0.39 11.97 -13.26
CA GLU A 138 -0.60 11.95 -14.72
C GLU A 138 -0.08 10.63 -15.31
N GLU A 139 -0.94 9.95 -16.07
CA GLU A 139 -0.55 8.79 -16.86
C GLU A 139 0.54 9.26 -17.82
N ARG A 140 1.80 8.87 -17.58
CA ARG A 140 2.85 9.06 -18.58
C ARG A 140 2.41 8.28 -19.81
N PRO A 141 2.20 8.92 -20.97
CA PRO A 141 1.84 8.18 -22.17
C PRO A 141 2.91 7.13 -22.42
N ALA A 142 2.46 5.91 -22.72
CA ALA A 142 3.33 4.82 -23.14
C ALA A 142 4.27 5.36 -24.22
N ALA A 143 5.58 5.17 -24.04
CA ALA A 143 6.57 5.57 -25.01
C ALA A 143 6.12 5.11 -26.40
N GLY A 144 5.87 6.07 -27.29
CA GLY A 144 5.43 5.79 -28.66
C GLY A 144 6.44 4.91 -29.40
N PRO A 145 6.05 4.32 -30.54
CA PRO A 145 6.90 3.37 -31.24
C PRO A 145 8.22 4.04 -31.62
N HIS A 146 9.33 3.44 -31.19
CA HIS A 146 10.65 3.81 -31.68
C HIS A 146 10.67 3.65 -33.21
N HIS A 147 10.71 4.76 -33.94
CA HIS A 147 10.97 4.76 -35.36
C HIS A 147 12.36 4.13 -35.59
N GLY A 148 12.36 2.98 -36.27
CA GLY A 148 13.59 2.31 -36.70
C GLY A 148 14.36 3.20 -37.67
N HIS A 149 15.59 3.54 -37.31
CA HIS A 149 16.54 4.10 -38.26
C HIS A 149 16.98 2.98 -39.20
N GLY A 150 16.50 3.03 -40.45
CA GLY A 150 17.04 2.25 -41.55
C GLY A 150 18.44 2.75 -41.87
N HIS A 151 19.45 1.91 -41.64
CA HIS A 151 20.78 2.11 -42.18
C HIS A 151 20.79 1.58 -43.62
N GLU A 152 20.76 2.51 -44.56
CA GLU A 152 21.03 2.26 -45.98
C GLU A 152 22.55 2.05 -46.13
N HIS A 153 22.96 0.82 -46.45
CA HIS A 153 24.33 0.51 -46.85
C HIS A 153 24.47 0.87 -48.33
N ASP A 154 25.16 1.97 -48.61
CA ASP A 154 25.62 2.28 -49.96
C ASP A 154 26.97 1.61 -50.23
N ARG A 155 27.16 1.19 -51.49
CA ARG A 155 28.20 0.29 -51.98
C ARG A 155 29.56 0.94 -52.18
#